data_AF-A0A9D1SJ18-F1
#
_entry.id   AF-A0A9D1SJ18-F1
#
_cell.length_a   1.000
_cell.length_b   1.000
_cell.length_c   1.000
_cell.angle_alpha   90.00
_cell.angle_beta   90.00
_cell.angle_gamma   90.00
#
_symmetry.space_group_name_H-M   'P 1'
#
loop_
_entity.id
_entity.type
_entity.pdbx_description
1 polymer ?
#
loop_
_entity_poly.entity_id
_entity_poly.type
_entity_poly.pdbx_seq_one_letter_code
_entity_poly.pdbx_strand_id
1 'polypeptide(L)'
;MKVKQIIRYYFLSAEAERRIERLILKKACKAFDARSAEDCVAEVVALTIKRQRLRELNSLLSWAMNTFTPQDRMVLYRYAFSRITEDEGKRAHRLAEAFARRIRSHSQEHAEGIAAMKEFCFFD
;
A
#
# COMPACT_ATOMS: atom_id res chain seq x y z
N MET A 1 -3.73 -2.21 -13.32
CA MET A 1 -3.65 -1.89 -11.88
C MET A 1 -5.06 -1.78 -11.31
N LYS A 2 -5.47 -2.65 -10.38
CA LYS A 2 -6.84 -2.57 -9.81
C LYS A 2 -6.90 -1.39 -8.83
N VAL A 3 -7.43 -0.26 -9.29
CA VAL A 3 -7.55 1.00 -8.51
C VAL A 3 -8.13 0.77 -7.12
N LYS A 4 -9.14 -0.09 -7.01
CA LYS A 4 -9.75 -0.52 -5.74
C LYS A 4 -8.73 -1.08 -4.74
N GLN A 5 -7.76 -1.87 -5.18
CA GLN A 5 -6.71 -2.42 -4.31
C GLN A 5 -5.78 -1.31 -3.80
N ILE A 6 -5.46 -0.31 -4.63
CA ILE A 6 -4.61 0.81 -4.20
C ILE A 6 -5.32 1.71 -3.21
N ILE A 7 -6.60 2.01 -3.44
CA ILE A 7 -7.42 2.76 -2.47
C ILE A 7 -7.50 1.96 -1.17
N ARG A 8 -7.70 0.64 -1.24
CA ARG A 8 -7.69 -0.22 -0.06
C ARG A 8 -6.36 -0.20 0.68
N TYR A 9 -5.24 -0.25 -0.04
CA TYR A 9 -3.91 -0.14 0.54
C TYR A 9 -3.71 1.19 1.27
N TYR A 10 -4.14 2.31 0.70
CA TYR A 10 -4.04 3.61 1.37
C TYR A 10 -4.66 3.58 2.79
N PHE A 11 -5.82 2.93 2.95
CA PHE A 11 -6.45 2.77 4.26
C PHE A 11 -5.84 1.69 5.16
N LEU A 12 -4.94 0.85 4.61
CA LEU A 12 -4.22 -0.19 5.33
C LEU A 12 -2.72 0.10 5.45
N SER A 13 -2.25 1.27 5.00
CA SER A 13 -0.81 1.56 4.86
C SER A 13 -0.07 1.46 6.19
N ALA A 14 -0.68 1.95 7.28
CA ALA A 14 -0.12 1.80 8.62
C ALA A 14 0.01 0.33 9.06
N GLU A 15 -0.95 -0.54 8.70
CA GLU A 15 -0.83 -1.97 9.00
C GLU A 15 0.24 -2.64 8.12
N ALA A 16 0.35 -2.24 6.86
CA ALA A 16 1.39 -2.69 5.94
C ALA A 16 2.79 -2.38 6.48
N GLU A 17 2.98 -1.13 6.94
CA GLU A 17 4.25 -0.66 7.54
C GLU A 17 4.60 -1.45 8.80
N ARG A 18 3.63 -1.68 9.69
CA ARG A 18 3.85 -2.52 10.88
C ARG A 18 4.20 -3.96 10.49
N ARG A 19 3.60 -4.51 9.44
CA ARG A 19 3.88 -5.87 9.00
C ARG A 19 5.29 -6.04 8.47
N ILE A 20 5.77 -5.10 7.65
CA ILE A 20 7.14 -5.17 7.13
C ILE A 20 8.18 -4.91 8.24
N GLU A 21 7.89 -4.04 9.20
CA GLU A 21 8.74 -3.83 10.38
C GLU A 21 8.89 -5.11 11.22
N ARG A 22 7.78 -5.81 11.51
CA ARG A 22 7.83 -7.09 12.22
C ARG A 22 8.64 -8.15 11.46
N LEU A 23 8.55 -8.16 10.12
CA LEU A 23 9.35 -9.07 9.30
C LEU A 23 10.85 -8.73 9.35
N ILE A 24 11.21 -7.45 9.28
CA ILE A 24 12.59 -6.99 9.44
C ILE A 24 13.15 -7.46 10.79
N LEU A 25 12.43 -7.20 11.89
CA LEU A 25 12.83 -7.63 13.23
C LEU A 25 12.95 -9.14 13.33
N LYS A 26 11.97 -9.89 12.82
CA LYS A 26 11.99 -11.35 12.80
C LYS A 26 13.20 -11.90 12.05
N LYS A 27 13.59 -11.29 10.92
CA LYS A 27 14.74 -11.72 10.12
C LYS A 27 16.06 -11.35 10.79
N ALA A 28 16.15 -10.16 11.37
CA ALA A 28 17.32 -9.72 12.15
C ALA A 28 17.56 -10.64 13.36
N CYS A 29 16.52 -11.01 14.11
CA CYS A 29 16.64 -11.91 15.26
C CYS A 29 16.88 -13.37 14.88
N LYS A 30 16.53 -13.79 13.65
CA LYS A 30 16.79 -15.16 13.17
C LYS A 30 18.26 -15.44 12.83
N ALA A 31 19.12 -14.43 12.77
CA ALA A 31 20.55 -14.60 12.56
C ALA A 31 21.22 -15.46 13.65
N PHE A 32 20.56 -15.66 14.79
CA PHE A 32 21.01 -16.55 15.86
C PHE A 32 20.81 -18.05 15.58
N ASP A 33 19.97 -18.43 14.61
CA ASP A 33 19.65 -19.84 14.28
C ASP A 33 20.06 -20.19 12.84
N ALA A 34 21.12 -21.01 12.71
CA ALA A 34 21.47 -21.87 11.58
C ALA A 34 21.70 -21.27 10.16
N ARG A 35 21.60 -19.95 9.95
CA ARG A 35 21.91 -19.28 8.66
C ARG A 35 23.18 -18.42 8.75
N SER A 36 23.85 -18.19 7.62
CA SER A 36 24.98 -17.26 7.58
C SER A 36 24.51 -15.84 7.93
N ALA A 37 25.33 -15.08 8.65
CA ALA A 37 25.00 -13.69 9.00
C ALA A 37 24.77 -12.84 7.74
N GLU A 38 25.49 -13.14 6.65
CA GLU A 38 25.38 -12.48 5.35
C GLU A 38 23.98 -12.64 4.74
N ASP A 39 23.41 -13.85 4.76
CA ASP A 39 22.07 -14.11 4.24
C ASP A 39 21.01 -13.33 5.03
N CYS A 40 21.16 -13.26 6.35
CA CYS A 40 20.26 -12.48 7.21
C CYS A 40 20.35 -10.98 6.92
N VAL A 41 21.56 -10.44 6.73
CA VAL A 41 21.76 -9.04 6.37
C VAL A 41 21.13 -8.75 5.01
N ALA A 42 21.34 -9.61 4.01
CA ALA A 42 20.77 -9.43 2.68
C ALA A 42 19.23 -9.40 2.69
N GLU A 43 18.59 -10.31 3.44
CA GLU A 43 17.13 -10.31 3.61
C GLU A 43 16.61 -9.06 4.32
N VAL A 44 17.29 -8.60 5.37
CA VAL A 44 16.93 -7.37 6.10
C VAL A 44 17.06 -6.13 5.21
N VAL A 45 18.13 -6.03 4.42
CA VAL A 45 18.34 -4.94 3.46
C VAL A 45 17.23 -4.94 2.42
N ALA A 46 16.89 -6.10 1.83
CA ALA A 46 15.82 -6.20 0.85
C ALA A 46 14.45 -5.77 1.42
N LEU A 47 14.13 -6.17 2.65
CA LEU A 47 12.90 -5.73 3.33
C LEU A 47 12.93 -4.22 3.64
N THR A 48 14.09 -3.66 3.99
CA THR A 48 14.23 -2.22 4.25
C THR A 48 14.01 -1.39 2.99
N ILE A 49 14.54 -1.84 1.84
CA ILE A 49 14.28 -1.23 0.53
C ILE A 49 12.78 -1.26 0.23
N LYS A 50 12.13 -2.42 0.38
CA LYS A 50 10.67 -2.56 0.17
C LYS A 50 9.88 -1.60 1.08
N ARG A 51 10.28 -1.43 2.35
CA ARG A 51 9.65 -0.48 3.29
C ARG A 51 9.77 0.95 2.79
N GLN A 52 10.94 1.34 2.29
CA GLN A 52 11.16 2.65 1.71
C GLN A 52 10.25 2.87 0.48
N ARG A 53 10.13 1.88 -0.41
CA ARG A 53 9.22 1.96 -1.56
C ARG A 53 7.74 2.06 -1.17
N LEU A 54 7.32 1.37 -0.11
CA LEU A 54 5.96 1.51 0.44
C LEU A 54 5.69 2.93 0.95
N ARG A 55 6.67 3.56 1.61
CA ARG A 55 6.57 4.94 2.08
C ARG A 55 6.48 5.94 0.94
N GLU A 56 7.31 5.79 -0.09
CA GLU A 56 7.25 6.61 -1.30
C GLU A 56 5.87 6.50 -1.98
N LEU A 57 5.35 5.27 -2.11
CA LEU A 57 4.00 5.06 -2.59
C LEU A 57 2.96 5.73 -1.67
N ASN A 58 3.07 5.56 -0.36
CA ASN A 58 2.12 6.14 0.60
C ASN A 58 2.10 7.68 0.54
N SER A 59 3.24 8.32 0.31
CA SER A 59 3.34 9.76 0.08
C SER A 59 2.58 10.18 -1.18
N LEU A 60 2.75 9.47 -2.30
CA LEU A 60 1.97 9.72 -3.53
C LEU A 60 0.47 9.56 -3.28
N LEU A 61 0.06 8.47 -2.62
CA LEU A 61 -1.36 8.21 -2.37
C LEU A 61 -1.96 9.24 -1.42
N SER A 62 -1.21 9.70 -0.42
CA SER A 62 -1.62 10.75 0.49
C SER A 62 -1.81 12.08 -0.24
N TRP A 63 -0.88 12.46 -1.12
CA TRP A 63 -1.05 13.62 -2.00
C TRP A 63 -2.33 13.51 -2.85
N ALA A 64 -2.55 12.36 -3.49
CA ALA A 64 -3.74 12.15 -4.31
C ALA A 64 -5.04 12.18 -3.48
N MET A 65 -5.03 11.54 -2.30
CA MET A 65 -6.19 11.47 -1.40
C MET A 65 -6.53 12.83 -0.78
N ASN A 66 -5.53 13.69 -0.57
CA ASN A 66 -5.72 15.01 0.02
C ASN A 66 -6.55 15.96 -0.85
N THR A 67 -6.70 15.66 -2.13
CA THR A 67 -7.59 16.40 -3.05
C THR A 67 -9.08 16.14 -2.85
N PHE A 68 -9.44 15.13 -2.04
CA PHE A 68 -10.81 14.73 -1.77
C PHE A 68 -11.27 15.25 -0.40
N THR A 69 -12.55 15.61 -0.31
CA THR A 69 -13.20 15.99 0.95
C THR A 69 -13.24 14.81 1.92
N PRO A 70 -13.37 15.02 3.24
CA PRO A 70 -13.55 13.92 4.20
C PRO A 70 -14.72 12.99 3.84
N GLN A 71 -15.82 13.54 3.32
CA GLN A 71 -16.98 12.77 2.88
C GLN A 71 -16.65 11.89 1.66
N ASP A 72 -15.90 12.42 0.69
CA ASP A 72 -15.48 11.64 -0.48
C ASP A 72 -14.48 10.54 -0.09
N ARG A 73 -13.56 10.82 0.85
CA ARG A 73 -12.65 9.80 1.41
C ARG A 73 -13.42 8.68 2.09
N MET A 74 -14.52 8.99 2.78
CA MET A 74 -15.39 7.96 3.38
C MET A 74 -16.07 7.09 2.32
N VAL A 75 -16.54 7.67 1.20
CA VAL A 75 -17.10 6.89 0.09
C VAL A 75 -16.02 6.01 -0.55
N LEU A 76 -14.80 6.52 -0.73
CA LEU A 76 -13.67 5.76 -1.24
C LEU A 76 -13.26 4.62 -0.29
N TYR A 77 -13.32 4.83 1.02
CA TYR A 77 -13.13 3.79 2.03
C TYR A 77 -14.17 2.68 1.86
N ARG A 78 -15.46 3.01 1.86
CA ARG A 78 -16.54 2.03 1.66
C ARG A 78 -16.37 1.29 0.34
N TYR A 79 -16.03 2.01 -0.73
CA TYR A 79 -15.75 1.43 -2.04
C TYR A 79 -14.62 0.39 -2.00
N ALA A 80 -13.49 0.74 -1.39
CA ALA A 80 -12.32 -0.15 -1.27
C ALA A 80 -12.64 -1.46 -0.54
N PHE A 81 -13.53 -1.41 0.45
CA PHE A 81 -13.93 -2.57 1.26
C PHE A 81 -15.24 -3.23 0.80
N SER A 82 -15.79 -2.86 -0.37
CA SER A 82 -17.06 -3.39 -0.90
C SER A 82 -18.27 -3.16 0.03
N ARG A 83 -18.30 -2.03 0.74
CA ARG A 83 -19.35 -1.63 1.71
C ARG A 83 -20.17 -0.43 1.23
N ILE A 84 -20.31 -0.27 -0.09
CA ILE A 84 -21.09 0.83 -0.70
C ILE A 84 -22.56 0.45 -0.76
N THR A 85 -23.42 1.45 -0.58
CA THR A 85 -24.85 1.29 -0.91
C THR A 85 -25.06 1.36 -2.43
N GLU A 86 -26.25 0.95 -2.88
CA GLU A 86 -26.63 1.03 -4.30
C GLU A 86 -26.56 2.48 -4.82
N ASP A 87 -27.04 3.44 -4.03
CA ASP A 87 -27.02 4.87 -4.33
C ASP A 87 -25.61 5.46 -4.40
N GLU A 88 -24.66 4.90 -3.64
CA GLU A 88 -23.27 5.35 -3.63
C GLU A 88 -22.47 4.83 -4.84
N GLY A 89 -22.96 3.82 -5.56
CA GLY A 89 -22.20 3.12 -6.61
C GLY A 89 -21.63 4.04 -7.70
N LYS A 90 -22.49 4.87 -8.30
CA LYS A 90 -22.07 5.84 -9.34
C LYS A 90 -21.11 6.88 -8.79
N ARG A 91 -21.32 7.35 -7.56
CA ARG A 91 -20.44 8.33 -6.90
C ARG A 91 -19.07 7.72 -6.61
N ALA A 92 -19.04 6.54 -6.02
CA ALA A 92 -17.83 5.79 -5.71
C ALA A 92 -16.99 5.53 -6.96
N HIS A 93 -17.63 5.12 -8.06
CA HIS A 93 -16.94 4.90 -9.33
C HIS A 93 -16.26 6.17 -9.85
N ARG A 94 -16.99 7.30 -9.92
CA ARG A 94 -16.44 8.59 -10.36
C ARG A 94 -15.25 9.04 -9.49
N LEU A 95 -15.35 8.89 -8.16
CA LEU A 95 -14.27 9.23 -7.24
C LEU A 95 -13.05 8.32 -7.45
N ALA A 96 -13.26 7.01 -7.61
CA ALA A 96 -12.19 6.05 -7.87
C ALA A 96 -11.47 6.34 -9.20
N GLU A 97 -12.19 6.71 -10.26
CA GLU A 97 -11.61 7.13 -11.54
C GLU A 97 -10.83 8.44 -11.42
N ALA A 98 -11.35 9.42 -10.67
CA ALA A 98 -10.64 10.67 -10.41
C ALA A 98 -9.33 10.41 -9.65
N PHE A 99 -9.36 9.52 -8.65
CA PHE A 99 -8.17 9.09 -7.93
C PHE A 99 -7.18 8.38 -8.86
N ALA A 100 -7.66 7.43 -9.68
CA ALA A 100 -6.84 6.69 -10.63
C ALA A 100 -6.13 7.60 -11.64
N ARG A 101 -6.83 8.63 -12.14
CA ARG A 101 -6.25 9.61 -13.07
C ARG A 101 -5.07 10.36 -12.45
N ARG A 102 -5.18 10.75 -11.17
CA ARG A 102 -4.11 11.49 -10.46
C ARG A 102 -2.85 10.67 -10.26
N ILE A 103 -2.98 9.38 -9.97
CA ILE A 103 -1.82 8.51 -9.73
C ILE A 103 -1.26 7.88 -11.02
N ARG A 104 -1.99 7.96 -12.15
CA ARG A 104 -1.61 7.29 -13.40
C ARG A 104 -0.25 7.72 -13.92
N SER A 105 0.02 9.03 -13.94
CA SER A 105 1.29 9.58 -14.45
C SER A 105 2.50 9.18 -13.62
N HIS A 106 2.30 8.79 -12.35
CA HIS A 106 3.37 8.42 -11.41
C HIS A 106 3.48 6.89 -11.23
N SER A 107 2.63 6.11 -11.90
CA SER A 107 2.53 4.67 -11.64
C SER A 107 3.78 3.87 -12.01
N GLN A 108 4.55 4.32 -13.00
CA GLN A 108 5.83 3.69 -13.37
C GLN A 108 6.93 3.97 -12.34
N GLU A 109 7.03 5.21 -11.86
CA GLU A 109 8.01 5.62 -10.84
C GLU A 109 7.82 4.86 -9.52
N HIS A 110 6.59 4.48 -9.20
CA HIS A 110 6.24 3.76 -7.98
C HIS A 110 5.94 2.27 -8.19
N ALA A 111 6.39 1.67 -9.30
CA ALA A 111 6.12 0.27 -9.62
C ALA A 111 6.59 -0.70 -8.52
N GLU A 112 7.77 -0.47 -7.95
CA GLU A 112 8.30 -1.27 -6.83
C GLU A 112 7.45 -1.13 -5.57
N GLY A 113 6.95 0.06 -5.28
CA GLY A 113 6.02 0.29 -4.16
C GLY A 113 4.70 -0.44 -4.35
N ILE A 114 4.18 -0.47 -5.59
CA ILE A 114 2.96 -1.21 -5.94
C ILE A 114 3.19 -2.73 -5.83
N ALA A 115 4.37 -3.21 -6.19
CA ALA A 115 4.74 -4.62 -6.00
C ALA A 115 4.81 -4.99 -4.52
N ALA A 116 5.52 -4.19 -3.71
CA ALA A 116 5.59 -4.38 -2.26
C ALA A 116 4.21 -4.31 -1.60
N MET A 117 3.35 -3.38 -2.03
CA MET A 117 1.97 -3.27 -1.53
C MET A 117 1.22 -4.60 -1.68
N LYS A 118 1.33 -5.25 -2.84
CA LYS A 118 0.66 -6.54 -3.07
C LYS A 118 1.17 -7.60 -2.10
N GLU A 119 2.49 -7.69 -1.96
CA GLU A 119 3.15 -8.66 -1.07
C GLU A 119 2.73 -8.51 0.40
N PHE A 120 2.59 -7.28 0.90
CA PHE A 120 2.36 -7.05 2.35
C PHE A 120 0.90 -6.78 2.73
N CYS A 121 0.02 -6.43 1.78
CA CYS A 121 -1.38 -6.11 2.09
C CYS A 121 -2.40 -7.09 1.51
N PHE A 122 -2.08 -7.75 0.41
CA PHE A 122 -2.99 -8.64 -0.30
C PHE A 122 -2.30 -9.99 -0.45
N PHE A 123 -2.19 -10.69 0.69
CA PHE A 123 -1.91 -12.12 0.68
C PHE A 123 -3.05 -12.78 -0.09
N ASP A 124 -2.75 -13.28 -1.30
CA ASP A 124 -3.49 -14.39 -1.88
C ASP A 124 -2.93 -15.68 -1.28
#